data_AF-A0A5C7JFA0-F1
#
_entry.id   AF-A0A5C7JFA0-F1
#
_cell.length_a   1.000
_cell.length_b   1.000
_cell.length_c   1.000
_cell.angle_alpha   90.00
_cell.angle_beta   90.00
_cell.angle_gamma   90.00
#
_symmetry.space_group_name_H-M   'P 1'
#
loop_
_entity.id
_entity.type
_entity.pdbx_description
1 polymer ?
#
loop_
_entity_poly.entity_id
_entity_poly.type
_entity_poly.pdbx_seq_one_letter_code
_entity_poly.pdbx_strand_id
1 'polypeptide(L)'
;MSVIFKAENHKYESLDPNERIDWISVTKFVGMFKQPFDPVKQSIKSSKNPRSKWYGMSPEDIQAQWAAEADRAVTAGSFYHDQRESDLTSIDTIQRSGVNIPIIKPVWEGGVKHAPDQKLTEGIYPEHFVYLKSAGICGQSDRVEVVKDSVDIIDYKTNKEIKKAGFTNWEGKVTKMLGPCEHLDDCNFNHYALQLSTYMYIILKHNPRYRPGKMWLHHIIFEKEGEDKFGNPINKKDTRGEPIVKTVVPYEVPYLKSEVIAMIDYVKTNKK
;
A
#
# COMPACT_ATOMS: atom_id res chain seq x y z
N MET A 1 3.39 -18.78 -16.23
CA MET A 1 1.98 -18.50 -15.85
C MET A 1 1.90 -17.04 -15.48
N SER A 2 0.99 -16.30 -16.10
CA SER A 2 0.92 -14.85 -16.00
C SER A 2 -0.47 -14.45 -15.47
N VAL A 3 -0.48 -13.87 -14.28
CA VAL A 3 -1.63 -13.10 -13.78
C VAL A 3 -1.51 -11.72 -14.42
N ILE A 4 -2.61 -11.15 -14.88
CA ILE A 4 -2.63 -9.80 -15.46
C ILE A 4 -3.34 -8.82 -14.55
N PHE A 5 -2.97 -7.55 -14.67
CA PHE A 5 -3.65 -6.44 -14.02
C PHE A 5 -4.35 -5.57 -15.06
N LYS A 6 -5.68 -5.47 -14.95
CA LYS A 6 -6.52 -4.60 -15.79
C LYS A 6 -6.78 -3.29 -15.05
N ALA A 7 -6.12 -2.23 -15.49
CA ALA A 7 -6.21 -0.91 -14.85
C ALA A 7 -7.62 -0.32 -14.89
N GLU A 8 -8.35 -0.51 -16.00
CA GLU A 8 -9.70 0.03 -16.26
C GLU A 8 -10.73 -0.28 -15.15
N ASN A 9 -10.61 -1.44 -14.51
CA ASN A 9 -11.54 -1.88 -13.46
C ASN A 9 -10.79 -2.30 -12.18
N HIS A 10 -9.48 -2.04 -12.12
CA HIS A 10 -8.59 -2.40 -11.02
C HIS A 10 -8.70 -3.89 -10.61
N LYS A 11 -8.73 -4.80 -11.59
CA LYS A 11 -8.86 -6.25 -11.36
C LYS A 11 -7.61 -7.03 -11.73
N TYR A 12 -7.46 -8.16 -11.05
CA TYR A 12 -6.44 -9.16 -11.31
C TYR A 12 -7.09 -10.41 -11.88
N GLU A 13 -6.57 -10.93 -12.99
CA GLU A 13 -7.16 -12.06 -13.70
C GLU A 13 -6.08 -13.06 -14.10
N SER A 14 -6.42 -14.35 -14.07
CA SER A 14 -5.57 -15.41 -14.63
C SER A 14 -5.62 -15.35 -16.16
N LEU A 15 -4.48 -15.48 -16.85
CA LEU A 15 -4.49 -15.63 -18.31
C LEU A 15 -4.97 -17.00 -18.78
N ASP A 16 -4.79 -18.05 -17.97
CA ASP A 16 -5.38 -19.35 -18.28
C ASP A 16 -6.88 -19.33 -17.91
N PRO A 17 -7.79 -19.44 -18.89
CA PRO A 17 -9.23 -19.43 -18.64
C PRO A 17 -9.71 -20.65 -17.82
N ASN A 18 -8.89 -21.70 -17.69
CA ASN A 18 -9.19 -22.84 -16.83
C ASN A 18 -8.88 -22.55 -15.35
N GLU A 19 -8.06 -21.55 -15.05
CA GLU A 19 -7.74 -21.13 -13.69
C GLU A 19 -8.78 -20.13 -13.16
N ARG A 20 -9.86 -20.65 -12.59
CA ARG A 20 -10.92 -19.85 -11.93
C ARG A 20 -10.52 -19.42 -10.51
N ILE A 21 -9.43 -18.66 -10.39
CA ILE A 21 -8.96 -18.12 -9.11
C ILE A 21 -9.55 -16.72 -8.91
N ASP A 22 -10.31 -16.55 -7.83
CA ASP A 22 -10.76 -15.23 -7.37
C ASP A 22 -9.61 -14.50 -6.67
N TRP A 23 -8.89 -13.69 -7.44
CA TRP A 23 -7.77 -12.91 -6.97
C TRP A 23 -8.21 -11.76 -6.06
N ILE A 24 -7.63 -11.71 -4.86
CA ILE A 24 -7.81 -10.66 -3.87
C ILE A 24 -6.52 -9.85 -3.80
N SER A 25 -6.60 -8.53 -4.01
CA SER A 25 -5.43 -7.67 -3.84
C SER A 25 -4.93 -7.69 -2.39
N VAL A 26 -3.63 -7.53 -2.16
CA VAL A 26 -3.07 -7.44 -0.79
C VAL A 26 -3.73 -6.32 0.01
N THR A 27 -4.01 -5.17 -0.62
CA THR A 27 -4.73 -4.07 0.02
C THR A 27 -6.13 -4.47 0.48
N LYS A 28 -6.89 -5.22 -0.35
CA LYS A 28 -8.20 -5.74 0.00
C LYS A 28 -8.11 -6.83 1.07
N PHE A 29 -7.12 -7.71 0.97
CA PHE A 29 -6.86 -8.77 1.94
C PHE A 29 -6.59 -8.20 3.34
N VAL A 30 -5.69 -7.23 3.47
CA VAL A 30 -5.45 -6.52 4.75
C VAL A 30 -6.70 -5.76 5.19
N GLY A 31 -7.45 -5.17 4.24
CA GLY A 31 -8.71 -4.48 4.49
C GLY A 31 -9.77 -5.31 5.21
N MET A 32 -9.77 -6.64 5.04
CA MET A 32 -10.70 -7.55 5.74
C MET A 32 -10.52 -7.56 7.26
N PHE A 33 -9.37 -7.09 7.76
CA PHE A 33 -9.01 -7.11 9.17
C PHE A 33 -8.97 -5.71 9.81
N LYS A 34 -9.36 -4.66 9.08
CA LYS A 34 -9.47 -3.29 9.59
C LYS A 34 -10.86 -3.05 10.18
N GLN A 35 -11.00 -2.06 11.08
CA GLN A 35 -12.34 -1.62 11.42
C GLN A 35 -13.03 -0.97 10.20
N PRO A 36 -14.32 -1.23 9.98
CA PRO A 36 -15.04 -0.61 8.88
C PRO A 36 -15.18 0.89 9.11
N PHE A 37 -15.00 1.67 8.04
CA PHE A 37 -15.31 3.09 8.02
C PHE A 37 -16.63 3.32 7.30
N ASP A 38 -17.64 3.77 8.03
CA ASP A 38 -18.93 4.18 7.48
C ASP A 38 -18.94 5.71 7.31
N PRO A 39 -18.73 6.22 6.08
CA PRO A 39 -18.67 7.67 5.84
C PRO A 39 -19.98 8.38 6.17
N VAL A 40 -21.13 7.73 5.95
CA VAL A 40 -22.46 8.33 6.18
C VAL A 40 -22.71 8.46 7.69
N LYS A 41 -22.51 7.38 8.43
CA LYS A 41 -22.67 7.41 9.89
C LYS A 41 -21.67 8.38 10.54
N GLN A 42 -20.44 8.41 10.05
CA GLN A 42 -19.39 9.27 10.60
C GLN A 42 -19.61 10.75 10.24
N SER A 43 -20.13 11.07 9.05
CA SER A 43 -20.43 12.45 8.66
C SER A 43 -21.59 13.02 9.50
N ILE A 44 -22.66 12.25 9.72
CA ILE A 44 -23.77 12.64 10.61
C ILE A 44 -23.27 12.92 12.03
N LYS A 45 -22.42 12.04 12.56
CA LYS A 45 -21.83 12.22 13.90
C LYS A 45 -20.94 13.46 13.96
N SER A 46 -20.15 13.71 12.91
CA SER A 46 -19.22 14.85 12.84
C SER A 46 -19.95 16.18 12.68
N SER A 47 -21.08 16.20 11.97
CA SER A 47 -21.95 17.37 11.78
C SER A 47 -22.60 17.81 13.10
N LYS A 48 -22.99 16.86 13.96
CA LYS A 48 -23.72 17.13 15.23
C LYS A 48 -22.82 17.38 16.44
N ASN A 49 -21.51 17.15 16.34
CA ASN A 49 -20.59 17.26 17.47
C ASN A 49 -20.02 18.69 17.57
N PRO A 50 -20.30 19.46 18.64
CA PRO A 50 -19.80 20.85 18.78
C PRO A 50 -18.27 20.97 18.83
N ARG A 51 -17.56 19.88 19.13
CA ARG A 51 -16.08 19.83 19.13
C ARG A 51 -15.49 19.46 17.77
N SER A 52 -16.33 19.12 16.79
CA SER A 52 -15.90 18.74 15.45
C SER A 52 -15.66 19.98 14.61
N LYS A 53 -14.59 19.98 13.79
CA LYS A 53 -14.38 21.01 12.75
C LYS A 53 -15.49 21.04 11.69
N TRP A 54 -16.30 19.99 11.63
CA TRP A 54 -17.42 19.84 10.71
C TRP A 54 -18.77 20.24 11.32
N TYR A 55 -18.78 20.78 12.55
CA TYR A 55 -20.01 21.11 13.26
C TYR A 55 -20.88 22.08 12.46
N GLY A 56 -22.16 21.74 12.31
CA GLY A 56 -23.14 22.55 11.57
C GLY A 56 -23.07 22.43 10.04
N MET A 57 -22.10 21.69 9.48
CA MET A 57 -22.10 21.36 8.04
C MET A 57 -23.06 20.20 7.73
N SER A 58 -23.62 20.15 6.53
CA SER A 58 -24.43 19.02 6.11
C SER A 58 -23.58 17.72 5.99
N PRO A 59 -24.12 16.54 6.32
CA PRO A 59 -23.44 15.27 6.10
C PRO A 59 -22.97 15.07 4.65
N GLU A 60 -23.72 15.59 3.69
CA GLU A 60 -23.43 15.53 2.25
C GLU A 60 -22.20 16.36 1.91
N ASP A 61 -22.12 17.60 2.41
CA ASP A 61 -20.96 18.47 2.20
C ASP A 61 -19.69 17.87 2.81
N ILE A 62 -19.79 17.29 4.02
CA ILE A 62 -18.66 16.63 4.69
C ILE A 62 -18.13 15.48 3.84
N GLN A 63 -19.03 14.65 3.30
CA GLN A 63 -18.67 13.53 2.43
C GLN A 63 -18.03 14.00 1.13
N ALA A 64 -18.56 15.06 0.52
CA ALA A 64 -17.98 15.67 -0.67
C ALA A 64 -16.55 16.18 -0.41
N GLN A 65 -16.30 16.80 0.76
CA GLN A 65 -14.95 17.23 1.13
C GLN A 65 -14.00 16.06 1.37
N TRP A 66 -14.46 14.99 2.01
CA TRP A 66 -13.64 13.78 2.18
C TRP A 66 -13.32 13.11 0.84
N ALA A 67 -14.27 13.09 -0.09
CA ALA A 67 -14.06 12.57 -1.44
C ALA A 67 -13.03 13.41 -2.23
N ALA A 68 -13.14 14.74 -2.16
CA ALA A 68 -12.18 15.65 -2.80
C ALA A 68 -10.75 15.51 -2.22
N GLU A 69 -10.63 15.38 -0.90
CA GLU A 69 -9.34 15.13 -0.25
C GLU A 69 -8.77 13.76 -0.62
N ALA A 70 -9.62 12.73 -0.74
CA ALA A 70 -9.20 11.41 -1.21
C ALA A 70 -8.67 11.46 -2.65
N ASP A 71 -9.38 12.16 -3.55
CA ASP A 71 -8.96 12.33 -4.95
C ASP A 71 -7.62 13.07 -5.08
N ARG A 72 -7.45 14.17 -4.33
CA ARG A 72 -6.18 14.90 -4.23
C ARG A 72 -5.04 14.00 -3.72
N ALA A 73 -5.30 13.23 -2.67
CA ALA A 73 -4.30 12.33 -2.08
C ALA A 73 -3.92 11.20 -3.06
N VAL A 74 -4.88 10.65 -3.80
CA VAL A 74 -4.65 9.65 -4.86
C VAL A 74 -3.80 10.26 -5.98
N THR A 75 -4.14 11.45 -6.47
CA THR A 75 -3.39 12.11 -7.55
C THR A 75 -1.94 12.38 -7.16
N ALA A 76 -1.71 12.90 -5.95
CA ALA A 76 -0.36 13.14 -5.44
C ALA A 76 0.42 11.83 -5.21
N GLY A 77 -0.27 10.77 -4.78
CA GLY A 77 0.26 9.41 -4.68
C GLY A 77 0.70 8.89 -6.04
N SER A 78 -0.23 8.78 -6.99
CA SER A 78 0.03 8.31 -8.36
C SER A 78 1.19 9.04 -9.01
N PHE A 79 1.21 10.37 -8.96
CA PHE A 79 2.34 11.16 -9.46
C PHE A 79 3.69 10.70 -8.89
N TYR A 80 3.78 10.52 -7.56
CA TYR A 80 5.03 10.13 -6.93
C TYR A 80 5.45 8.71 -7.34
N HIS A 81 4.51 7.75 -7.35
CA HIS A 81 4.78 6.38 -7.75
C HIS A 81 5.24 6.30 -9.21
N ASP A 82 4.49 6.92 -10.13
CA ASP A 82 4.81 6.95 -11.56
C ASP A 82 6.19 7.55 -11.80
N GLN A 83 6.54 8.64 -11.11
CA GLN A 83 7.86 9.25 -11.20
C GLN A 83 8.96 8.33 -10.64
N ARG A 84 8.74 7.64 -9.52
CA ARG A 84 9.74 6.72 -8.95
C ARG A 84 9.95 5.48 -9.83
N GLU A 85 8.88 4.93 -10.40
CA GLU A 85 8.96 3.84 -11.38
C GLU A 85 9.72 4.29 -12.63
N SER A 86 9.36 5.45 -13.19
CA SER A 86 10.04 6.03 -14.37
C SER A 86 11.54 6.25 -14.13
N ASP A 87 11.90 6.87 -13.00
CA ASP A 87 13.29 7.09 -12.63
C ASP A 87 14.09 5.78 -12.57
N LEU A 88 13.55 4.74 -11.93
CA LEU A 88 14.21 3.45 -11.82
C LEU A 88 14.30 2.75 -13.19
N THR A 89 13.23 2.74 -13.97
CA THR A 89 13.18 2.05 -15.27
C THR A 89 13.98 2.75 -16.37
N SER A 90 14.35 4.02 -16.17
CA SER A 90 15.21 4.81 -17.06
C SER A 90 16.69 4.43 -17.02
N ILE A 91 17.11 3.64 -16.02
CA ILE A 91 18.48 3.16 -15.87
C ILE A 91 18.52 1.63 -15.88
N ASP A 92 19.68 1.07 -16.23
CA ASP A 92 19.85 -0.39 -16.30
C ASP A 92 20.42 -0.98 -15.00
N THR A 93 21.24 -0.24 -14.27
CA THR A 93 21.86 -0.69 -13.02
C THR A 93 21.99 0.43 -12.01
N ILE A 94 22.04 0.08 -10.73
CA ILE A 94 22.34 1.00 -9.62
C ILE A 94 23.32 0.34 -8.65
N GLN A 95 24.26 1.11 -8.12
CA GLN A 95 25.22 0.61 -7.14
C GLN A 95 24.56 0.45 -5.76
N ARG A 96 24.61 -0.76 -5.20
CA ARG A 96 24.17 -1.09 -3.83
C ARG A 96 25.20 -2.01 -3.17
N SER A 97 25.60 -1.70 -1.94
CA SER A 97 26.53 -2.53 -1.16
C SER A 97 27.82 -2.90 -1.90
N GLY A 98 28.33 -1.98 -2.74
CA GLY A 98 29.54 -2.16 -3.55
C GLY A 98 29.36 -2.98 -4.84
N VAL A 99 28.14 -3.37 -5.20
CA VAL A 99 27.83 -4.17 -6.40
C VAL A 99 26.86 -3.40 -7.30
N ASN A 100 26.99 -3.53 -8.62
CA ASN A 100 26.01 -3.02 -9.58
C ASN A 100 24.84 -3.99 -9.66
N ILE A 101 23.67 -3.53 -9.22
CA ILE A 101 22.45 -4.33 -9.20
C ILE A 101 21.57 -3.92 -10.38
N PRO A 102 21.08 -4.86 -11.21
CA PRO A 102 20.25 -4.54 -12.35
C PRO A 102 18.85 -4.06 -11.94
N ILE A 103 18.25 -3.19 -12.76
CA ILE A 103 16.82 -2.87 -12.65
C ILE A 103 16.04 -3.89 -13.49
N ILE A 104 15.14 -4.63 -12.84
CA ILE A 104 14.27 -5.61 -13.50
C ILE A 104 12.93 -4.94 -13.80
N LYS A 105 12.76 -4.54 -15.06
CA LYS A 105 11.61 -3.75 -15.50
C LYS A 105 10.30 -4.58 -15.45
N PRO A 106 9.15 -3.95 -15.14
CA PRO A 106 7.86 -4.62 -15.20
C PRO A 106 7.54 -5.13 -16.61
N VAL A 107 6.77 -6.22 -16.68
CA VAL A 107 6.40 -6.84 -17.95
C VAL A 107 5.07 -6.25 -18.43
N TRP A 108 5.08 -5.74 -19.66
CA TRP A 108 3.91 -5.18 -20.32
C TRP A 108 3.72 -5.83 -21.69
N GLU A 109 2.51 -6.30 -21.98
CA GLU A 109 2.13 -6.87 -23.27
C GLU A 109 0.79 -6.26 -23.71
N GLY A 110 0.73 -5.64 -24.89
CA GLY A 110 -0.51 -5.03 -25.39
C GLY A 110 -1.09 -3.93 -24.49
N GLY A 111 -0.25 -3.23 -23.72
CA GLY A 111 -0.70 -2.22 -22.75
C GLY A 111 -1.25 -2.78 -21.43
N VAL A 112 -1.20 -4.11 -21.24
CA VAL A 112 -1.62 -4.78 -20.00
C VAL A 112 -0.37 -5.18 -19.22
N LYS A 113 -0.41 -5.00 -17.90
CA LYS A 113 0.70 -5.38 -17.01
C LYS A 113 0.60 -6.85 -16.63
N HIS A 114 1.69 -7.58 -16.81
CA HIS A 114 1.78 -9.01 -16.57
C HIS A 114 2.63 -9.29 -15.33
N ALA A 115 2.25 -10.28 -14.54
CA ALA A 115 3.07 -10.77 -13.46
C ALA A 115 4.35 -11.39 -14.04
N PRO A 116 5.54 -10.96 -13.59
CA PRO A 116 6.80 -11.54 -14.02
C PRO A 116 6.97 -12.96 -13.45
N ASP A 117 8.06 -13.64 -13.84
CA ASP A 117 8.50 -14.83 -13.12
C ASP A 117 8.67 -14.49 -11.63
N GLN A 118 8.05 -15.32 -10.79
CA GLN A 118 8.09 -15.14 -9.34
C GLN A 118 9.42 -15.65 -8.75
N LYS A 119 10.25 -16.35 -9.53
CA LYS A 119 11.62 -16.72 -9.17
C LYS A 119 12.57 -15.53 -9.38
N LEU A 120 12.82 -14.79 -8.30
CA LEU A 120 13.64 -13.59 -8.35
C LEU A 120 15.14 -13.93 -8.43
N THR A 121 15.85 -13.10 -9.17
CA THR A 121 17.31 -13.00 -9.23
C THR A 121 17.76 -11.78 -8.44
N GLU A 122 19.08 -11.59 -8.30
CA GLU A 122 19.61 -10.33 -7.80
C GLU A 122 19.15 -9.18 -8.72
N GLY A 123 18.61 -8.11 -8.15
CA GLY A 123 17.95 -7.06 -8.91
C GLY A 123 17.06 -6.15 -8.07
N ILE A 124 16.74 -4.98 -8.61
CA ILE A 124 15.72 -4.06 -8.09
C ILE A 124 14.51 -4.12 -9.00
N TYR A 125 13.36 -4.41 -8.41
CA TYR A 125 12.09 -4.61 -9.08
C TYR A 125 11.15 -3.45 -8.68
N PRO A 126 11.05 -2.37 -9.49
CA PRO A 126 10.02 -1.37 -9.31
C PRO A 126 8.64 -1.96 -9.63
N GLU A 127 7.62 -1.57 -8.86
CA GLU A 127 6.22 -1.96 -9.07
C GLU A 127 6.03 -3.47 -9.29
N HIS A 128 6.73 -4.26 -8.47
CA HIS A 128 6.85 -5.70 -8.60
C HIS A 128 5.53 -6.39 -8.34
N PHE A 129 5.03 -7.08 -9.37
CA PHE A 129 3.75 -7.78 -9.32
C PHE A 129 3.93 -9.20 -8.77
N VAL A 130 3.42 -9.42 -7.56
CA VAL A 130 3.48 -10.69 -6.84
C VAL A 130 2.13 -11.40 -6.78
N TYR A 131 2.14 -12.73 -6.71
CA TYR A 131 0.93 -13.52 -6.47
C TYR A 131 1.19 -14.84 -5.75
N LEU A 132 0.19 -15.33 -5.00
CA LEU A 132 0.17 -16.62 -4.34
C LEU A 132 -1.12 -17.38 -4.66
N LYS A 133 -1.03 -18.31 -5.61
CA LYS A 133 -2.18 -19.11 -6.11
C LYS A 133 -2.91 -19.85 -5.00
N SER A 134 -2.17 -20.47 -4.08
CA SER A 134 -2.75 -21.28 -2.99
C SER A 134 -3.57 -20.48 -1.98
N ALA A 135 -3.53 -19.15 -2.04
CA ALA A 135 -4.37 -18.25 -1.25
C ALA A 135 -5.27 -17.35 -2.11
N GLY A 136 -5.09 -17.33 -3.44
CA GLY A 136 -5.75 -16.38 -4.33
C GLY A 136 -5.43 -14.92 -3.99
N ILE A 137 -4.19 -14.63 -3.56
CA ILE A 137 -3.74 -13.28 -3.17
C ILE A 137 -2.74 -12.75 -4.18
N CYS A 138 -2.84 -11.49 -4.57
CA CYS A 138 -1.89 -10.83 -5.47
C CYS A 138 -1.76 -9.34 -5.15
N GLY A 139 -0.77 -8.67 -5.76
CA GLY A 139 -0.65 -7.22 -5.65
C GLY A 139 0.63 -6.70 -6.26
N GLN A 140 0.82 -5.39 -6.18
CA GLN A 140 1.98 -4.69 -6.71
C GLN A 140 2.70 -4.00 -5.55
N SER A 141 3.97 -4.34 -5.38
CA SER A 141 4.86 -3.76 -4.37
C SER A 141 5.70 -2.67 -5.04
N ASP A 142 5.69 -1.46 -4.49
CA ASP A 142 6.32 -0.30 -5.13
C ASP A 142 7.81 -0.52 -5.47
N ARG A 143 8.55 -1.18 -4.58
CA ARG A 143 9.93 -1.58 -4.84
C ARG A 143 10.36 -2.80 -4.03
N VAL A 144 10.94 -3.78 -4.70
CA VAL A 144 11.62 -4.94 -4.09
C VAL A 144 13.09 -4.90 -4.46
N GLU A 145 13.98 -5.07 -3.49
CA GLU A 145 15.42 -5.18 -3.72
C GLU A 145 15.89 -6.57 -3.30
N VAL A 146 16.44 -7.32 -4.25
CA VAL A 146 17.14 -8.57 -3.99
C VAL A 146 18.62 -8.28 -4.12
N VAL A 147 19.34 -8.30 -3.00
CA VAL A 147 20.79 -8.06 -2.96
C VAL A 147 21.43 -9.18 -2.14
N LYS A 148 22.35 -9.91 -2.76
CA LYS A 148 22.93 -11.15 -2.23
C LYS A 148 21.85 -12.18 -1.88
N ASP A 149 21.65 -12.45 -0.60
CA ASP A 149 20.69 -13.43 -0.07
C ASP A 149 19.48 -12.76 0.61
N SER A 150 19.39 -11.43 0.60
CA SER A 150 18.37 -10.66 1.32
C SER A 150 17.36 -10.04 0.36
N VAL A 151 16.09 -10.04 0.77
CA VAL A 151 15.00 -9.32 0.11
C VAL A 151 14.58 -8.14 0.99
N ASP A 152 14.74 -6.92 0.50
CA ASP A 152 14.17 -5.73 1.13
C ASP A 152 12.94 -5.27 0.35
N ILE A 153 11.98 -4.65 1.04
CA ILE A 153 10.78 -4.07 0.41
C ILE A 153 10.60 -2.64 0.86
N ILE A 154 10.36 -1.74 -0.10
CA ILE A 154 10.09 -0.33 0.15
C ILE A 154 8.71 0.00 -0.42
N ASP A 155 7.94 0.72 0.39
CA ASP A 155 6.60 1.19 0.09
C ASP A 155 6.57 2.71 0.24
N TYR A 156 6.15 3.42 -0.81
CA TYR A 156 5.99 4.86 -0.81
C TYR A 156 4.61 5.21 -0.25
N LYS A 157 4.58 6.20 0.65
CA LYS A 157 3.33 6.63 1.28
C LYS A 157 3.25 8.14 1.36
N THR A 158 2.20 8.71 0.79
CA THR A 158 1.93 10.15 0.74
C THR A 158 0.89 10.61 1.76
N ASN A 159 0.57 9.75 2.74
CA ASN A 159 -0.40 10.04 3.80
C ASN A 159 -0.06 11.34 4.52
N LYS A 160 -1.08 12.04 5.06
CA LYS A 160 -0.85 13.21 5.92
C LYS A 160 0.03 12.88 7.14
N GLU A 161 -0.11 11.66 7.67
CA GLU A 161 0.59 11.18 8.87
C GLU A 161 0.72 9.65 8.85
N ILE A 162 1.79 9.11 9.43
CA ILE A 162 1.92 7.69 9.79
C ILE A 162 1.61 7.53 11.28
N LYS A 163 0.41 7.05 11.59
CA LYS A 163 -0.07 6.78 12.95
C LYS A 163 0.39 5.40 13.37
N LYS A 164 1.09 5.35 14.51
CA LYS A 164 1.57 4.10 15.13
C LYS A 164 0.64 3.54 16.20
N ALA A 165 -0.36 4.31 16.63
CA ALA A 165 -1.35 3.91 17.61
C ALA A 165 -2.76 3.98 17.01
N GLY A 166 -3.63 3.09 17.48
CA GLY A 166 -5.05 3.08 17.15
C GLY A 166 -5.76 4.29 17.74
N PHE A 167 -6.97 4.57 17.25
CA PHE A 167 -7.80 5.61 17.86
C PHE A 167 -8.17 5.24 19.30
N THR A 168 -7.89 6.12 20.26
CA THR A 168 -8.31 5.96 21.66
C THR A 168 -9.63 6.68 21.89
N ASN A 169 -10.65 5.97 22.37
CA ASN A 169 -11.93 6.57 22.73
C ASN A 169 -11.84 7.36 24.06
N TRP A 170 -12.94 8.03 24.45
CA TRP A 170 -12.99 8.83 25.68
C TRP A 170 -12.87 8.00 26.97
N GLU A 171 -13.06 6.68 26.91
CA GLU A 171 -12.89 5.73 28.01
C GLU A 171 -11.44 5.21 28.09
N GLY A 172 -10.54 5.66 27.22
CA GLY A 172 -9.15 5.18 27.16
C GLY A 172 -8.96 3.87 26.41
N LYS A 173 -10.00 3.33 25.76
CA LYS A 173 -9.91 2.09 24.97
C LYS A 173 -9.36 2.38 23.57
N VAL A 174 -8.27 1.70 23.23
CA VAL A 174 -7.63 1.76 21.91
C VAL A 174 -8.33 0.83 20.93
N THR A 175 -8.65 1.33 19.74
CA THR A 175 -9.19 0.53 18.64
C THR A 175 -8.15 -0.45 18.11
N LYS A 176 -8.54 -1.73 18.04
CA LYS A 176 -7.72 -2.84 17.56
C LYS A 176 -8.18 -3.36 16.20
N MET A 177 -7.30 -4.05 15.49
CA MET A 177 -7.65 -4.78 14.27
C MET A 177 -8.61 -5.95 14.58
N LEU A 178 -9.14 -6.60 13.55
CA LEU A 178 -10.12 -7.68 13.67
C LEU A 178 -9.48 -9.06 13.52
N GLY A 179 -10.17 -10.08 14.04
CA GLY A 179 -9.83 -11.48 13.85
C GLY A 179 -8.43 -11.84 14.38
N PRO A 180 -7.58 -12.55 13.61
CA PRO A 180 -6.27 -12.99 14.07
C PRO A 180 -5.26 -11.86 14.34
N CYS A 181 -5.62 -10.61 14.08
CA CYS A 181 -4.78 -9.44 14.29
C CYS A 181 -5.21 -8.57 15.48
N GLU A 182 -6.13 -9.01 16.32
CA GLU A 182 -6.72 -8.19 17.40
C GLU A 182 -5.73 -7.68 18.47
N HIS A 183 -4.53 -8.24 18.54
CA HIS A 183 -3.45 -7.70 19.37
C HIS A 183 -2.87 -6.39 18.82
N LEU A 184 -2.95 -6.19 17.50
CA LEU A 184 -2.45 -5.01 16.80
C LEU A 184 -3.43 -3.84 16.88
N ASP A 185 -2.88 -2.64 17.08
CA ASP A 185 -3.62 -1.38 16.96
C ASP A 185 -4.14 -1.19 15.53
N ASP A 186 -5.38 -0.73 15.39
CA ASP A 186 -5.96 -0.38 14.09
C ASP A 186 -5.44 1.00 13.65
N CYS A 187 -4.22 1.00 13.09
CA CYS A 187 -3.51 2.20 12.65
C CYS A 187 -2.82 1.96 11.31
N ASN A 188 -2.55 3.03 10.55
CA ASN A 188 -2.02 2.87 9.20
C ASN A 188 -0.60 2.25 9.20
N PHE A 189 0.21 2.46 10.25
CA PHE A 189 1.50 1.79 10.39
C PHE A 189 1.34 0.26 10.37
N ASN A 190 0.43 -0.30 11.16
CA ASN A 190 0.19 -1.74 11.19
C ASN A 190 -0.48 -2.24 9.90
N HIS A 191 -1.33 -1.43 9.27
CA HIS A 191 -1.89 -1.77 7.95
C HIS A 191 -0.80 -1.96 6.90
N TYR A 192 0.15 -1.01 6.85
CA TYR A 192 1.26 -1.09 5.90
C TYR A 192 2.27 -2.18 6.27
N ALA A 193 2.51 -2.41 7.57
CA ALA A 193 3.32 -3.53 8.03
C ALA A 193 2.75 -4.88 7.58
N LEU A 194 1.43 -5.09 7.69
CA LEU A 194 0.77 -6.31 7.21
C LEU A 194 0.78 -6.41 5.68
N GLN A 195 0.59 -5.30 4.96
CA GLN A 195 0.70 -5.27 3.49
C GLN A 195 2.10 -5.70 3.04
N LEU A 196 3.15 -5.08 3.58
CA LEU A 196 4.53 -5.43 3.24
C LEU A 196 4.91 -6.84 3.68
N SER A 197 4.46 -7.26 4.86
CA SER A 197 4.64 -8.63 5.34
C SER A 197 3.99 -9.64 4.39
N THR A 198 2.83 -9.32 3.82
CA THR A 198 2.16 -10.17 2.83
C THR A 198 3.00 -10.28 1.56
N TYR A 199 3.50 -9.16 1.03
CA TYR A 199 4.41 -9.18 -0.14
C TYR A 199 5.69 -9.99 0.15
N MET A 200 6.35 -9.75 1.28
CA MET A 200 7.54 -10.49 1.70
C MET A 200 7.26 -11.99 1.81
N TYR A 201 6.14 -12.37 2.42
CA TYR A 201 5.73 -13.77 2.54
C TYR A 201 5.55 -14.43 1.17
N ILE A 202 4.87 -13.76 0.23
CA ILE A 202 4.66 -14.29 -1.13
C ILE A 202 6.01 -14.47 -1.84
N ILE A 203 6.88 -13.44 -1.79
CA ILE A 203 8.20 -13.49 -2.44
C ILE A 203 9.03 -14.64 -1.88
N LEU A 204 9.14 -14.77 -0.55
CA LEU A 204 9.93 -15.82 0.07
C LEU A 204 9.35 -17.23 -0.13
N LYS A 205 8.02 -17.36 -0.29
CA LYS A 205 7.40 -18.65 -0.64
C LYS A 205 7.81 -19.14 -2.02
N HIS A 206 8.00 -18.24 -2.99
CA HIS A 206 8.53 -18.58 -4.32
C HIS A 206 10.06 -18.69 -4.33
N ASN A 207 10.74 -18.07 -3.36
CA ASN A 207 12.20 -17.94 -3.32
C ASN A 207 12.78 -18.39 -1.96
N PRO A 208 12.71 -19.69 -1.61
CA PRO A 208 13.09 -20.19 -0.29
C PRO A 208 14.59 -20.06 0.06
N ARG A 209 15.44 -19.73 -0.92
CA ARG A 209 16.88 -19.47 -0.72
C ARG A 209 17.18 -18.10 -0.11
N TYR A 210 16.26 -17.15 -0.23
CA TYR A 210 16.46 -15.80 0.31
C TYR A 210 15.93 -15.71 1.74
N ARG A 211 16.50 -14.76 2.48
CA ARG A 211 16.02 -14.37 3.81
C ARG A 211 15.27 -13.04 3.74
N PRO A 212 14.30 -12.81 4.64
CA PRO A 212 13.72 -11.48 4.78
C PRO A 212 14.80 -10.50 5.22
N GLY A 213 14.92 -9.40 4.49
CA GLY A 213 15.64 -8.23 4.90
C GLY A 213 14.71 -7.24 5.61
N LYS A 214 14.93 -5.95 5.36
CA LYS A 214 14.16 -4.86 5.94
C LYS A 214 12.95 -4.50 5.10
N MET A 215 11.93 -3.98 5.79
CA MET A 215 10.76 -3.42 5.16
C MET A 215 10.60 -1.97 5.60
N TRP A 216 10.44 -1.07 4.63
CA TRP A 216 10.46 0.37 4.86
C TRP A 216 9.21 1.03 4.30
N LEU A 217 8.61 1.91 5.09
CA LEU A 217 7.72 2.95 4.58
C LEU A 217 8.56 4.20 4.33
N HIS A 218 8.58 4.67 3.10
CA HIS A 218 9.09 5.98 2.77
C HIS A 218 7.91 6.95 2.80
N HIS A 219 7.78 7.68 3.91
CA HIS A 219 6.71 8.65 4.09
C HIS A 219 7.09 9.97 3.41
N ILE A 220 6.40 10.26 2.32
CA ILE A 220 6.68 11.37 1.44
C ILE A 220 5.89 12.59 1.94
N ILE A 221 6.62 13.63 2.31
CA ILE A 221 6.05 14.91 2.72
C ILE A 221 6.25 15.89 1.57
N PHE A 222 5.15 16.34 0.96
CA PHE A 222 5.19 17.41 -0.03
C PHE A 222 5.34 18.79 0.64
N GLU A 223 5.97 19.72 -0.08
CA GLU A 223 5.98 21.13 0.30
C GLU A 223 4.55 21.68 0.22
N LYS A 224 4.16 22.50 1.20
CA LYS A 224 2.83 23.12 1.27
C LYS A 224 2.95 24.60 0.96
N GLU A 225 2.03 25.12 0.16
CA GLU A 225 1.85 26.56 -0.03
C GLU A 225 0.75 27.15 0.85
N GLY A 226 -0.12 26.28 1.40
CA GLY A 226 -1.17 26.67 2.33
C GLY A 226 -2.04 25.50 2.76
N GLU A 227 -3.15 25.81 3.41
CA GLU A 227 -4.22 24.87 3.67
C GLU A 227 -5.54 25.44 3.13
N ASP A 228 -6.45 24.57 2.70
CA ASP A 228 -7.80 24.98 2.34
C ASP A 228 -8.61 25.40 3.58
N LYS A 229 -9.83 25.88 3.38
CA LYS A 229 -10.74 26.28 4.46
C LYS A 229 -11.12 25.13 5.44
N PHE A 230 -10.75 23.89 5.12
CA PHE A 230 -11.01 22.70 5.94
C PHE A 230 -9.73 22.12 6.57
N GLY A 231 -8.58 22.76 6.39
CA GLY A 231 -7.28 22.31 6.93
C GLY A 231 -6.66 21.15 6.15
N ASN A 232 -7.05 20.97 4.89
CA ASN A 232 -6.38 20.05 3.97
C ASN A 232 -5.19 20.76 3.29
N PRO A 233 -4.06 20.07 3.10
CA PRO A 233 -2.87 20.70 2.56
C PRO A 233 -3.03 21.02 1.07
N ILE A 234 -2.61 22.23 0.69
CA ILE A 234 -2.41 22.61 -0.70
C ILE A 234 -0.92 22.42 -1.00
N ASN A 235 -0.62 21.44 -1.86
CA ASN A 235 0.76 21.11 -2.24
C ASN A 235 1.31 22.22 -3.15
N LYS A 236 2.48 22.74 -2.80
CA LYS A 236 3.22 23.65 -3.68
C LYS A 236 3.66 22.90 -4.93
N LYS A 237 3.51 23.55 -6.07
CA LYS A 237 3.86 23.00 -7.39
C LYS A 237 5.10 23.66 -7.98
N ASP A 238 5.84 22.92 -8.78
CA ASP A 238 6.95 23.44 -9.57
C ASP A 238 6.45 24.21 -10.82
N THR A 239 7.38 24.66 -11.67
CA THR A 239 7.06 25.38 -12.91
C THR A 239 6.29 24.54 -13.94
N ARG A 240 6.25 23.22 -13.77
CA ARG A 240 5.52 22.27 -14.62
C ARG A 240 4.17 21.86 -14.02
N GLY A 241 3.82 22.38 -12.84
CA GLY A 241 2.58 22.06 -12.15
C GLY A 241 2.64 20.77 -11.31
N GLU A 242 3.84 20.23 -11.08
CA GLU A 242 4.07 18.98 -10.35
C GLU A 242 4.29 19.24 -8.85
N PRO A 243 3.75 18.40 -7.94
CA PRO A 243 3.99 18.54 -6.50
C PRO A 243 5.47 18.46 -6.11
N ILE A 244 5.94 19.41 -5.29
CA ILE A 244 7.33 19.43 -4.82
C ILE A 244 7.48 18.56 -3.57
N VAL A 245 8.42 17.63 -3.57
CA VAL A 245 8.76 16.81 -2.39
C VAL A 245 9.64 17.63 -1.45
N LYS A 246 9.18 17.81 -0.21
CA LYS A 246 9.94 18.48 0.84
C LYS A 246 10.92 17.54 1.52
N THR A 247 10.46 16.35 1.90
CA THR A 247 11.30 15.36 2.58
C THR A 247 10.69 13.95 2.49
N VAL A 248 11.54 12.94 2.71
CA VAL A 248 11.15 11.53 2.82
C VAL A 248 11.58 11.05 4.21
N VAL A 249 10.60 10.63 5.02
CA VAL A 249 10.84 10.11 6.36
C VAL A 249 10.74 8.58 6.34
N PRO A 250 11.85 7.85 6.57
CA PRO A 250 11.82 6.39 6.57
C PRO A 250 11.27 5.84 7.89
N TYR A 251 10.40 4.83 7.80
CA TYR A 251 9.93 4.05 8.93
C TYR A 251 10.17 2.57 8.67
N GLU A 252 11.00 1.92 9.51
CA GLU A 252 11.14 0.46 9.46
C GLU A 252 9.86 -0.17 10.03
N VAL A 253 9.30 -1.16 9.34
CA VAL A 253 8.13 -1.93 9.80
C VAL A 253 8.50 -3.38 10.07
N PRO A 254 7.85 -4.03 11.06
CA PRO A 254 8.16 -5.41 11.41
C PRO A 254 7.66 -6.39 10.34
N TYR A 255 8.34 -7.54 10.23
CA TYR A 255 7.86 -8.67 9.43
C TYR A 255 6.88 -9.54 10.24
N LEU A 256 5.59 -9.27 10.08
CA LEU A 256 4.46 -9.90 10.74
C LEU A 256 4.08 -11.23 10.07
N LYS A 257 5.06 -12.14 9.94
CA LYS A 257 4.89 -13.42 9.21
C LYS A 257 3.79 -14.29 9.82
N SER A 258 3.75 -14.39 11.15
CA SER A 258 2.75 -15.17 11.90
C SER A 258 1.33 -14.69 11.60
N GLU A 259 1.14 -13.36 11.61
CA GLU A 259 -0.14 -12.71 11.35
C GLU A 259 -0.58 -12.94 9.91
N VAL A 260 0.34 -12.83 8.94
CA VAL A 260 0.03 -13.12 7.54
C VAL A 260 -0.45 -14.56 7.36
N ILE A 261 0.20 -15.53 8.00
CA ILE A 261 -0.22 -16.94 7.95
C ILE A 261 -1.61 -17.09 8.58
N ALA A 262 -1.81 -16.52 9.78
CA ALA A 262 -3.08 -16.59 10.50
C ALA A 262 -4.23 -15.91 9.71
N MET A 263 -3.96 -14.78 9.04
CA MET A 263 -4.92 -14.11 8.15
C MET A 263 -5.30 -14.99 6.96
N ILE A 264 -4.33 -15.66 6.32
CA ILE A 264 -4.59 -16.58 5.19
C ILE A 264 -5.48 -17.74 5.66
N ASP A 265 -5.14 -18.35 6.79
CA ASP A 265 -5.88 -19.48 7.35
C ASP A 265 -7.28 -19.06 7.80
N TYR A 266 -7.42 -17.88 8.40
CA TYR A 266 -8.71 -17.29 8.77
C TYR A 266 -9.61 -17.09 7.55
N VAL A 267 -9.10 -16.53 6.45
CA VAL A 267 -9.90 -16.35 5.22
C VAL A 267 -10.27 -17.69 4.60
N LYS A 268 -9.36 -18.67 4.58
CA LYS A 268 -9.64 -20.01 4.03
C LYS A 268 -10.73 -20.74 4.80
N THR A 269 -10.73 -20.63 6.13
CA THR A 269 -11.72 -21.30 7.00
C THR A 269 -13.08 -20.60 6.98
N ASN A 270 -13.13 -19.30 6.67
CA ASN A 270 -14.36 -18.50 6.67
C ASN A 270 -14.92 -18.23 5.25
N LYS A 271 -14.22 -18.61 4.18
CA LYS A 271 -14.79 -18.69 2.82
C LYS A 271 -15.77 -19.89 2.77
N LYS A 272 -17.04 -19.63 3.08
CA LYS A 272 -18.18 -20.51 2.76
C LYS A 272 -18.66 -20.25 1.34
#